data_AF-A0A948KKG6-F1
#
_entry.id   AF-A0A948KKG6-F1
#
_cell.length_a   1.000
_cell.length_b   1.000
_cell.length_c   1.000
_cell.angle_alpha   90.00
_cell.angle_beta   90.00
_cell.angle_gamma   90.00
#
_symmetry.space_group_name_H-M   'P 1'
#
loop_
_entity.id
_entity.type
_entity.pdbx_description
1 polymer ?
#
loop_
_entity_poly.entity_id
_entity_poly.type
_entity_poly.pdbx_seq_one_letter_code
_entity_poly.pdbx_strand_id
1 'polypeptide(L)' 'MNQVQKKIISIVTPCFNEEANVAEACRQVKGVFAELAQYDYEHIFIDNASKDETVNILKA' A
#
# COMPACT_ATOMS: atom_id res chain seq x y z
N MET A 1 16.97 22.21 -16.33
CA MET A 1 17.02 21.33 -15.14
C MET A 1 16.75 19.90 -15.56
N ASN A 2 17.67 18.96 -15.29
CA ASN A 2 17.38 17.54 -15.47
C ASN A 2 16.50 17.08 -14.31
N GLN A 3 15.28 16.65 -14.61
CA GLN A 3 14.43 15.92 -13.68
C GLN A 3 15.08 14.56 -13.44
N VAL A 4 15.52 14.28 -12.20
CA VAL A 4 15.93 12.93 -11.83
C VAL A 4 14.64 12.16 -11.54
N GLN A 5 14.32 11.19 -12.40
CA GLN A 5 13.19 10.29 -12.17
C GLN A 5 13.47 9.46 -10.92
N LYS A 6 12.57 9.55 -9.93
CA LYS A 6 12.63 8.68 -8.75
C LYS A 6 12.40 7.24 -9.17
N LYS A 7 13.09 6.31 -8.51
CA LYS A 7 12.81 4.88 -8.67
C LYS A 7 11.50 4.55 -7.95
N ILE A 8 10.70 3.66 -8.51
CA ILE A 8 9.45 3.17 -7.90
C ILE A 8 9.74 1.87 -7.15
N ILE A 9 9.24 1.74 -5.92
CA ILE A 9 9.21 0.50 -5.16
C ILE A 9 7.77 -0.02 -5.14
N SER A 10 7.56 -1.24 -5.66
CA SER A 10 6.28 -1.92 -5.62
C SER A 10 6.19 -2.82 -4.39
N ILE A 11 5.21 -2.55 -3.52
CA ILE A 11 4.91 -3.38 -2.36
C ILE A 11 3.67 -4.19 -2.69
N VAL A 12 3.81 -5.51 -2.72
CA VAL A 12 2.71 -6.41 -3.05
C VAL A 12 2.29 -7.16 -1.79
N THR A 13 1.04 -6.98 -1.37
CA THR A 13 0.50 -7.57 -0.15
C THR A 13 -0.71 -8.45 -0.49
N PRO A 14 -0.59 -9.80 -0.38
CA PRO A 14 -1.77 -10.65 -0.42
C PRO A 14 -2.59 -10.44 0.85
N CYS A 15 -3.91 -10.46 0.75
CA CYS A 15 -4.82 -10.33 1.88
C CYS A 15 -6.03 -11.27 1.74
N PHE A 16 -6.53 -11.76 2.87
CA PHE A 16 -7.76 -12.54 2.97
C PHE A 16 -8.37 -12.36 4.35
N ASN A 17 -9.52 -11.69 4.43
CA ASN A 17 -10.21 -11.33 5.66
C ASN A 17 -9.34 -10.57 6.69
N GLU A 18 -8.75 -9.46 6.25
CA GLU A 18 -7.80 -8.63 7.01
C GLU A 18 -8.42 -7.27 7.40
N GLU A 19 -9.74 -7.18 7.61
CA GLU A 19 -10.44 -5.90 7.87
C GLU A 19 -9.85 -5.08 9.03
N ALA A 20 -9.32 -5.75 10.05
CA ALA A 20 -8.70 -5.12 11.21
C ALA A 20 -7.29 -4.55 10.93
N ASN A 21 -6.65 -4.99 9.84
CA ASN A 21 -5.22 -4.80 9.60
C ASN A 21 -4.92 -3.99 8.33
N VAL A 22 -5.76 -4.05 7.30
CA VAL A 22 -5.47 -3.44 5.99
C VAL A 22 -5.30 -1.91 6.05
N ALA A 23 -6.13 -1.22 6.85
CA ALA A 23 -6.00 0.23 7.04
C ALA A 23 -4.70 0.61 7.78
N GLU A 24 -4.31 -0.21 8.76
CA GLU A 24 -3.05 -0.04 9.50
C GLU A 24 -1.85 -0.21 8.57
N ALA A 25 -1.86 -1.26 7.74
CA ALA A 25 -0.81 -1.55 6.79
C ALA A 25 -0.58 -0.38 5.82
N CYS A 26 -1.65 0.18 5.24
CA CYS A 26 -1.58 1.37 4.40
C CYS A 26 -0.95 2.56 5.13
N ARG A 27 -1.35 2.79 6.39
CA ARG A 27 -0.85 3.93 7.17
C ARG A 27 0.64 3.80 7.50
N GLN A 28 1.07 2.61 7.92
CA GLN A 28 2.46 2.34 8.28
C GLN A 28 3.37 2.44 7.06
N VAL A 29 2.98 1.81 5.93
CA VAL A 29 3.74 1.91 4.68
C VAL A 29 3.85 3.36 4.23
N LYS A 30 2.75 4.12 4.24
CA LYS A 30 2.80 5.55 3.93
C LYS A 30 3.74 6.33 4.84
N GLY A 31 3.76 6.02 6.14
CA GLY A 31 4.67 6.62 7.12
C GLY A 31 6.14 6.39 6.77
N VAL A 32 6.51 5.14 6.45
CA VAL A 32 7.88 4.79 6.03
C VAL A 32 8.29 5.55 4.77
N PHE A 33 7.40 5.64 3.76
CA PHE A 33 7.72 6.32 2.50
C PHE A 33 7.74 7.85 2.60
N ALA A 34 7.13 8.43 3.64
CA ALA A 34 7.29 9.86 3.93
C ALA A 34 8.75 10.22 4.28
N GLU A 35 9.51 9.28 4.84
CA GLU A 35 10.93 9.44 5.19
C GLU A 35 11.88 9.08 4.03
N LEU A 36 11.37 8.43 2.98
CA LEU A 36 12.13 7.95 1.82
C LEU A 36 11.87 8.79 0.56
N ALA A 37 12.08 10.10 0.66
CA ALA A 37 11.73 11.07 -0.38
C ALA A 37 12.38 10.83 -1.76
N GLN A 38 13.46 10.05 -1.84
CA GLN A 38 14.16 9.68 -3.07
C GLN A 38 13.46 8.57 -3.88
N TYR A 39 12.44 7.93 -3.32
CA TYR A 39 11.63 6.91 -3.99
C TYR A 39 10.19 7.38 -4.17
N ASP A 40 9.57 6.89 -5.23
CA ASP A 40 8.11 6.79 -5.32
C ASP A 40 7.72 5.35 -4.97
N TYR A 41 6.45 5.11 -4.64
CA TYR A 41 5.99 3.76 -4.32
C TYR A 41 4.56 3.52 -4.76
N GLU A 42 4.25 2.24 -4.94
CA GLU A 42 2.91 1.73 -5.08
C GLU A 42 2.70 0.60 -4.06
N HIS A 43 1.50 0.53 -3.49
CA HIS A 43 1.11 -0.54 -2.58
C HIS A 43 -0.06 -1.28 -3.20
N ILE A 44 0.24 -2.47 -3.73
CA ILE A 44 -0.69 -3.31 -4.46
C ILE A 44 -1.22 -4.39 -3.51
N PHE A 45 -2.51 -4.35 -3.23
CA PHE A 45 -3.19 -5.40 -2.48
C PHE A 45 -3.79 -6.43 -3.43
N ILE A 46 -3.56 -7.72 -3.13
CA ILE A 46 -4.15 -8.84 -3.86
C ILE A 46 -5.11 -9.54 -2.90
N ASP A 47 -6.41 -9.24 -3.02
CA ASP A 47 -7.44 -9.91 -2.23
C ASP A 47 -7.78 -11.29 -2.82
N ASN A 48 -7.86 -12.29 -1.95
CA ASN A 48 -8.30 -13.65 -2.27
C ASN A 48 -9.78 -13.89 -1.91
N ALA A 49 -10.68 -13.07 -2.46
CA ALA A 49 -12.13 -13.17 -2.24
C ALA A 49 -12.53 -13.11 -0.76
N SER A 50 -12.04 -12.07 -0.06
CA SER A 50 -12.47 -11.76 1.30
C SER A 50 -13.98 -11.61 1.39
N LYS A 51 -14.54 -12.01 2.54
CA LYS A 51 -15.98 -11.95 2.84
C LYS A 51 -16.33 -10.92 3.90
N ASP A 52 -15.32 -10.21 4.38
CA ASP A 52 -15.41 -9.17 5.40
C ASP A 52 -15.23 -7.79 4.74
N GLU A 53 -15.00 -6.74 5.54
CA GLU A 53 -14.89 -5.37 5.03
C GLU A 53 -13.54 -5.06 4.36
N THR A 54 -12.62 -6.03 4.22
CA THR A 54 -11.27 -5.82 3.65
C THR A 54 -11.30 -5.04 2.33
N VAL A 55 -12.14 -5.46 1.38
CA VAL A 55 -12.22 -4.83 0.04
C VAL A 55 -12.82 -3.43 0.11
N ASN A 56 -13.80 -3.23 0.99
CA ASN A 56 -14.45 -1.94 1.16
C ASN A 56 -13.47 -0.94 1.78
N ILE A 57 -12.69 -1.36 2.78
CA ILE A 57 -11.66 -0.55 3.40
C ILE A 57 -10.55 -0.17 2.40
N LEU A 58 -10.12 -1.10 1.54
CA LEU A 58 -9.09 -0.84 0.52
C LEU A 58 -9.55 0.11 -0.59
N LYS A 59 -10.86 0.31 -0.79
CA LYS A 59 -11.44 1.16 -1.84
C LYS A 59 -11.95 2.53 -1.35
N ALA A 60 -11.96 2.75 -0.03
CA ALA A 60 -12.43 3.97 0.61
C ALA A 60 -11.48 5.16 0.39
#